data_AF-A0A401QIF1-F1
#
_entry.id   AF-A0A401QIF1-F1
#
_cell.length_a   1.000
_cell.length_b   1.000
_cell.length_c   1.000
_cell.angle_alpha   90.00
_cell.angle_beta   90.00
_cell.angle_gamma   90.00
#
_symmetry.space_group_name_H-M   'P 1'
#
loop_
_entity.id
_entity.type
_entity.pdbx_description
1 polymer ?
#
loop_
_entity_poly.entity_id
_entity_poly.type
_entity_poly.pdbx_seq_one_letter_code
_entity_poly.pdbx_strand_id
1 'polypeptide(L)'
;MAHHSQSSSLGNVDNDPNHVPPHYKEYYRIAMDILAEEGIDAYYQFLAKEKEVDFLSSTEIEHINKYLKKPTISFDELEFVRGDYDESDSSGTYWPVHTDIAAPALDLGWPDIHMYRGPSDVTIFVHPPAPDTLSIKEEFRRLIRSATQ
;
A
#
# COMPACT_ATOMS: atom_id res chain seq x y z
N MET A 1 -12.43 -22.13 -2.34
CA MET A 1 -11.02 -22.17 -2.78
C MET A 1 -10.76 -20.86 -3.52
N ALA A 2 -10.06 -19.92 -2.89
CA ALA A 2 -9.72 -18.65 -3.53
C ALA A 2 -8.65 -18.94 -4.59
N HIS A 3 -8.94 -18.57 -5.83
CA HIS A 3 -7.95 -18.63 -6.89
C HIS A 3 -6.85 -17.62 -6.55
N HIS A 4 -5.60 -18.08 -6.44
CA HIS A 4 -4.44 -17.19 -6.31
C HIS A 4 -4.50 -16.15 -7.44
N SER A 5 -4.34 -14.88 -7.06
CA SER A 5 -4.21 -13.76 -7.98
C SER A 5 -3.31 -14.16 -9.13
N GLN A 6 -3.87 -14.14 -10.33
CA GLN A 6 -3.14 -14.22 -11.58
C GLN A 6 -2.27 -12.96 -11.63
N SER A 7 -1.08 -13.04 -11.07
CA SER A 7 0.02 -12.18 -11.49
C SER A 7 0.15 -12.44 -12.99
N SER A 8 -0.09 -11.40 -13.79
CA SER A 8 0.16 -11.45 -15.22
C SER A 8 1.63 -11.79 -15.41
N SER A 9 1.96 -13.07 -15.57
CA SER A 9 3.23 -13.46 -16.15
C SER A 9 3.15 -12.96 -17.58
N LEU A 10 3.71 -11.78 -17.85
CA LEU A 10 4.01 -11.37 -19.22
C LEU A 10 4.85 -12.50 -19.81
N GLY A 11 4.19 -13.36 -20.60
CA GLY A 11 4.78 -14.60 -21.08
C GLY A 11 6.00 -14.30 -21.94
N ASN A 12 7.13 -14.95 -21.65
CA ASN A 12 8.31 -15.09 -22.52
C ASN A 12 8.66 -13.87 -23.41
N VAL A 13 8.64 -12.65 -22.85
CA VAL A 13 9.09 -11.44 -23.57
C VAL A 13 10.63 -11.31 -23.55
N ASP A 14 11.31 -12.18 -22.79
CA ASP A 14 12.77 -12.17 -22.59
C ASP A 14 13.62 -12.32 -23.87
N ASN A 15 13.02 -12.61 -25.04
CA ASN A 15 13.74 -12.80 -26.31
C ASN A 15 13.40 -11.78 -27.41
N ASP A 16 12.57 -10.76 -27.15
CA ASP A 16 12.39 -9.68 -28.15
C ASP A 16 13.59 -8.72 -28.07
N PRO A 17 14.36 -8.52 -29.16
CA PRO A 17 15.46 -7.55 -29.18
C PRO A 17 15.00 -6.10 -28.94
N ASN A 18 13.70 -5.81 -29.05
CA ASN A 18 13.10 -4.52 -28.71
C ASN A 18 12.44 -4.52 -27.33
N HIS A 19 12.61 -5.59 -26.54
CA HIS A 19 12.09 -5.62 -25.18
C HIS A 19 12.84 -4.60 -24.33
N VAL A 20 12.17 -3.48 -24.05
CA VAL A 20 12.61 -2.54 -23.04
C VAL A 20 12.06 -3.04 -21.71
N PRO A 21 12.92 -3.36 -20.73
CA PRO A 21 12.47 -3.76 -19.40
C PRO A 21 11.52 -2.69 -18.85
N PRO A 22 10.43 -3.06 -18.16
CA PRO A 22 9.51 -2.09 -17.56
C PRO A 22 10.26 -1.26 -16.52
N HIS A 23 10.69 -0.07 -16.92
CA HIS A 23 11.34 0.89 -16.03
C HIS A 23 10.28 1.82 -15.48
N TYR A 24 9.71 1.43 -14.33
CA TYR A 24 8.78 2.27 -13.61
C TYR A 24 9.49 3.54 -13.11
N LYS A 25 8.92 4.70 -13.42
CA LYS A 25 9.29 5.97 -12.79
C LYS A 25 8.03 6.68 -12.34
N GLU A 26 8.06 7.17 -11.09
CA GLU A 26 6.91 7.80 -10.46
C GLU A 26 6.40 9.02 -11.24
N TYR A 27 7.30 9.82 -11.81
CA TYR A 27 6.88 11.02 -12.55
C TYR A 27 6.13 10.70 -13.85
N TYR A 28 6.32 9.52 -14.46
CA TYR A 28 5.52 9.13 -15.63
C TYR A 28 4.07 8.95 -15.24
N ARG A 29 3.81 8.32 -14.07
CA ARG A 29 2.46 8.17 -13.53
C ARG A 29 1.83 9.53 -13.27
N ILE A 30 2.56 10.43 -12.57
CA ILE A 30 2.03 11.76 -12.24
C ILE A 30 1.77 12.59 -13.51
N ALA A 31 2.68 12.57 -14.48
CA ALA A 31 2.50 13.27 -15.75
C ALA A 31 1.26 12.77 -16.52
N MET A 32 1.00 11.45 -16.47
CA MET A 32 -0.22 10.85 -17.04
C MET A 32 -1.49 11.30 -16.31
N ASP A 33 -1.46 11.37 -14.97
CA ASP A 33 -2.59 11.84 -14.18
C ASP A 33 -2.89 13.31 -14.50
N ILE A 34 -1.88 14.17 -14.59
CA ILE A 34 -2.02 15.58 -14.98
C ILE A 34 -2.57 15.69 -16.41
N LEU A 35 -2.06 14.90 -17.35
CA LEU A 35 -2.59 14.86 -18.72
C LEU A 35 -4.07 14.46 -18.74
N ALA A 36 -4.47 13.50 -17.90
CA ALA A 36 -5.83 13.01 -17.81
C ALA A 36 -6.79 14.02 -17.14
N GLU A 37 -6.32 14.72 -16.13
CA GLU A 37 -7.12 15.63 -15.31
C GLU A 37 -7.20 17.04 -15.90
N GLU A 38 -6.05 17.62 -16.22
CA GLU A 38 -5.86 19.03 -16.57
C GLU A 38 -5.55 19.26 -18.06
N GLY A 39 -5.14 18.22 -18.78
CA GLY A 39 -4.92 18.25 -20.22
C GLY A 39 -3.47 18.54 -20.64
N ILE A 40 -3.28 18.75 -21.95
CA ILE A 40 -1.95 18.76 -22.59
C ILE A 40 -1.06 19.94 -22.16
N ASP A 41 -1.64 21.12 -21.92
CA ASP A 41 -0.86 22.29 -21.52
C ASP A 41 -0.27 22.11 -20.10
N ALA A 42 -1.04 21.51 -19.20
CA ALA A 42 -0.61 21.19 -17.84
C ALA A 42 0.48 20.10 -17.83
N TYR A 43 0.35 19.10 -18.71
CA TYR A 43 1.39 18.08 -18.91
C TYR A 43 2.75 18.69 -19.26
N TYR A 44 2.81 19.59 -20.25
CA TYR A 44 4.08 20.24 -20.62
C TYR A 44 4.61 21.18 -19.54
N GLN A 45 3.73 21.88 -18.82
CA GLN A 45 4.13 22.70 -17.67
C GLN A 45 4.74 21.85 -16.54
N PHE A 46 4.16 20.68 -16.26
CA PHE A 46 4.69 19.73 -15.28
C PHE A 46 6.08 19.23 -15.66
N LEU A 47 6.28 18.78 -16.92
CA LEU A 47 7.58 18.33 -17.39
C LEU A 47 8.65 19.43 -17.29
N ALA A 48 8.30 20.67 -17.67
CA ALA A 48 9.20 21.81 -17.55
C ALA A 48 9.58 22.12 -16.09
N LYS A 49 8.64 21.95 -15.15
CA LYS A 49 8.85 22.16 -13.72
C LYS A 49 9.76 21.09 -13.11
N GLU A 50 9.48 19.81 -13.40
CA GLU A 50 10.25 18.68 -12.88
C GLU A 50 11.59 18.47 -13.61
N LYS A 51 11.83 19.20 -14.71
CA LYS A 51 13.01 19.10 -15.58
C LYS A 51 13.17 17.72 -16.21
N GLU A 52 12.05 17.09 -16.52
CA GLU A 52 12.00 15.78 -17.16
C GLU A 52 11.81 15.93 -18.67
N VAL A 53 12.29 14.93 -19.40
CA VAL A 53 12.14 14.87 -20.86
C VAL A 53 10.74 14.39 -21.21
N ASP A 54 10.22 14.94 -22.32
CA ASP A 54 9.00 14.44 -22.92
C ASP A 54 9.17 12.99 -23.36
N PHE A 55 8.22 12.16 -22.96
CA PHE A 55 8.24 10.72 -23.19
C PHE A 55 7.00 10.23 -23.95
N LEU A 56 6.02 11.10 -24.21
CA LEU A 56 4.84 10.78 -25.00
C LEU A 56 4.95 11.41 -26.39
N SER A 57 4.83 10.58 -27.42
CA SER A 57 4.69 11.08 -28.78
C SER A 57 3.35 11.80 -28.96
N SER A 58 3.27 12.71 -29.93
CA SER A 58 2.01 13.41 -30.25
C SER A 58 0.87 12.44 -30.57
N THR A 59 1.17 11.32 -31.23
CA THR A 59 0.21 10.25 -31.52
C THR A 59 -0.29 9.54 -30.27
N GLU A 60 0.56 9.32 -29.27
CA GLU A 60 0.15 8.73 -28.00
C GLU A 60 -0.70 9.69 -27.19
N ILE A 61 -0.36 10.98 -27.17
CA ILE A 61 -1.16 12.01 -26.50
C ILE A 61 -2.56 12.11 -27.11
N GLU A 62 -2.67 12.12 -28.44
CA GLU A 62 -3.96 12.09 -29.13
C GLU A 62 -4.75 10.81 -28.81
N HIS A 63 -4.07 9.66 -28.80
CA HIS A 63 -4.69 8.39 -28.49
C HIS A 63 -5.22 8.36 -27.05
N ILE A 64 -4.42 8.79 -26.08
CA ILE A 64 -4.81 8.88 -24.67
C ILE A 64 -6.04 9.78 -24.55
N ASN A 65 -5.98 11.01 -25.06
CA ASN A 65 -7.11 11.95 -24.98
C ASN A 65 -8.39 11.42 -25.64
N LYS A 66 -8.27 10.65 -26.73
CA LYS A 66 -9.43 10.09 -27.45
C LYS A 66 -10.10 8.94 -26.70
N TYR A 67 -9.32 8.10 -26.02
CA TYR A 67 -9.81 6.85 -25.42
C TYR A 67 -9.89 6.88 -23.89
N LEU A 68 -9.36 7.92 -23.25
CA LEU A 68 -9.45 8.12 -21.82
C LEU A 68 -10.91 8.19 -21.38
N LYS A 69 -11.30 7.25 -20.50
CA LYS A 69 -12.58 7.26 -19.82
C LYS A 69 -12.33 7.52 -18.35
N LYS A 70 -12.73 8.69 -17.87
CA LYS A 70 -12.68 8.99 -16.44
C LYS A 70 -13.65 8.05 -15.73
N PRO A 71 -13.23 7.35 -14.66
CA PRO A 71 -14.14 6.55 -13.86
C PRO A 71 -15.26 7.45 -13.32
N THR A 72 -16.51 7.09 -13.58
CA THR A 72 -17.64 7.75 -12.91
C THR A 72 -17.73 7.18 -11.50
N ILE A 73 -17.07 7.81 -10.55
CA ILE A 73 -17.21 7.43 -9.15
C ILE A 73 -18.60 7.91 -8.71
N SER A 74 -19.50 6.98 -8.39
CA SER A 74 -20.81 7.33 -7.82
C SER A 74 -20.60 8.02 -6.47
N PHE A 75 -21.39 9.06 -6.18
CA PHE A 75 -21.32 9.79 -4.91
C PHE A 75 -21.43 8.86 -3.67
N ASP A 76 -22.20 7.77 -3.79
CA ASP A 76 -22.31 6.73 -2.76
C ASP A 76 -20.99 5.97 -2.49
N GLU A 77 -20.00 5.96 -3.39
CA GLU A 77 -18.68 5.37 -3.12
C GLU A 77 -17.70 6.40 -2.52
N LEU A 78 -17.88 7.69 -2.85
CA LEU A 78 -17.05 8.80 -2.37
C LEU A 78 -17.25 9.10 -0.87
N GLU A 79 -18.46 8.93 -0.34
CA GLU A 79 -18.68 9.05 1.11
C GLU A 79 -17.95 7.96 1.91
N PHE A 80 -17.76 6.77 1.33
CA PHE A 80 -17.05 5.67 1.99
C PHE A 80 -15.53 5.85 1.94
N VAL A 81 -14.98 6.46 0.89
CA VAL A 81 -13.52 6.75 0.79
C VAL A 81 -13.10 7.93 1.67
N ARG A 82 -14.04 8.75 2.16
CA ARG A 82 -13.74 9.94 2.97
C ARG A 82 -13.63 9.68 4.47
N GLY A 83 -13.83 8.43 4.90
CA GLY A 83 -13.76 8.04 6.30
C GLY A 83 -12.33 7.93 6.81
N ASP A 84 -11.73 9.05 7.22
CA ASP A 84 -10.53 9.16 8.08
C ASP A 84 -9.49 8.04 7.87
N TYR A 85 -9.02 7.88 6.63
CA TYR A 85 -7.88 7.03 6.34
C TYR A 85 -6.63 7.90 6.45
N ASP A 86 -5.81 7.64 7.46
CA ASP A 86 -4.45 8.17 7.54
C ASP A 86 -3.72 7.74 6.25
N GLU A 87 -3.47 8.73 5.39
CA GLU A 87 -2.90 8.59 4.05
C GLU A 87 -1.43 8.10 4.07
N SER A 88 -0.88 7.80 5.25
CA SER A 88 0.53 7.48 5.44
C SER A 88 0.91 5.99 5.32
N ASP A 89 -0.04 5.06 5.16
CA ASP A 89 0.30 3.62 5.02
C ASP A 89 -0.35 2.99 3.78
N SER A 90 -0.01 3.55 2.62
CA SER A 90 -0.36 2.99 1.31
C SER A 90 0.52 1.76 0.99
N SER A 91 0.19 0.62 1.59
CA SER A 91 0.53 -0.68 1.01
C SER A 91 -0.64 -1.08 0.12
N GLY A 92 -0.40 -1.26 -1.19
CA GLY A 92 -1.38 -1.50 -2.27
C GLY A 92 -2.18 -2.81 -2.18
N THR A 93 -2.69 -3.15 -1.00
CA THR A 93 -3.59 -4.26 -0.76
C THR A 93 -4.98 -3.69 -0.54
N TYR A 94 -5.93 -4.12 -1.37
CA TYR A 94 -7.34 -3.84 -1.20
C TYR A 94 -7.81 -4.38 0.16
N TRP A 95 -8.09 -3.50 1.11
CA TRP A 95 -8.82 -3.86 2.33
C TRP A 95 -10.32 -3.67 2.04
N PRO A 96 -11.09 -4.75 1.81
CA PRO A 96 -12.51 -4.61 1.61
C PRO A 96 -13.13 -4.03 2.89
N VAL A 97 -13.93 -2.98 2.71
CA VAL A 97 -14.67 -2.30 3.79
C VAL A 97 -15.55 -3.27 4.57
N HIS A 98 -15.95 -4.38 3.92
CA HIS A 98 -16.73 -5.45 4.51
C HIS A 98 -16.08 -6.79 4.20
N THR A 99 -15.86 -7.62 5.22
CA THR A 99 -15.42 -9.01 5.03
C THR A 99 -16.65 -9.87 4.73
N ASP A 100 -16.71 -10.51 3.56
CA ASP A 100 -17.77 -11.47 3.17
C ASP A 100 -17.79 -12.76 4.02
N ILE A 101 -16.84 -12.89 4.94
CA ILE A 101 -16.64 -14.03 5.83
C ILE A 101 -17.04 -13.60 7.25
N ALA A 102 -17.95 -14.35 7.86
CA ALA A 102 -18.31 -14.15 9.26
C ALA A 102 -17.06 -14.33 10.16
N ALA A 103 -16.90 -13.46 11.16
CA ALA A 103 -15.83 -13.60 12.14
C ALA A 103 -15.86 -15.01 12.76
N PRO A 104 -14.70 -15.67 12.95
CA PRO A 104 -14.67 -17.00 13.54
C PRO A 104 -15.26 -16.97 14.96
N ALA A 105 -16.07 -17.98 15.29
CA ALA A 105 -16.59 -18.15 16.64
C ALA A 105 -15.42 -18.55 17.56
N LEU A 106 -14.97 -17.60 18.37
CA LEU A 106 -13.98 -17.85 19.41
C LEU A 106 -14.74 -18.26 20.68
N ASP A 107 -14.52 -19.48 21.17
CA ASP A 107 -15.14 -20.00 22.41
C ASP A 107 -14.85 -19.11 23.65
N LEU A 108 -13.79 -18.31 23.58
CA LEU A 108 -13.37 -17.36 24.63
C LEU A 108 -13.60 -15.89 24.25
N GLY A 109 -14.25 -15.62 23.12
CA GLY A 109 -14.41 -14.27 22.56
C GLY A 109 -13.11 -13.68 22.00
N TRP A 110 -13.20 -12.44 21.49
CA TRP A 110 -12.01 -11.63 21.23
C TRP A 110 -11.43 -11.19 22.59
N PRO A 111 -10.09 -11.18 22.76
CA PRO A 111 -9.51 -10.57 23.95
C PRO A 111 -10.05 -9.15 24.04
N ASP A 112 -10.64 -8.80 25.19
CA ASP A 112 -11.13 -7.46 25.43
C ASP A 112 -9.91 -6.53 25.29
N ILE A 113 -9.89 -5.74 24.22
CA ILE A 113 -8.84 -4.77 23.99
C ILE A 113 -9.14 -3.65 24.98
N HIS A 114 -8.74 -3.85 26.23
CA HIS A 114 -8.64 -2.75 27.17
C HIS A 114 -7.70 -1.74 26.50
N MET A 115 -8.26 -0.66 25.98
CA MET A 115 -7.48 0.46 25.46
C MET A 115 -6.63 0.94 26.63
N TYR A 116 -5.37 0.49 26.67
CA TYR A 116 -4.42 0.93 27.67
C TYR A 116 -4.14 2.41 27.39
N ARG A 117 -4.93 3.29 28.01
CA ARG A 117 -4.78 4.74 27.92
C ARG A 117 -3.70 5.19 28.90
N GLY A 118 -2.48 4.73 28.65
CA GLY A 118 -1.28 5.07 29.41
C GLY A 118 -0.06 5.17 28.49
N PRO A 119 1.02 5.83 28.93
CA PRO A 119 2.28 5.82 28.19
C PRO A 119 2.74 4.37 27.98
N SER A 120 3.14 4.02 26.76
CA SER A 120 3.74 2.72 26.46
C SER A 120 5.18 2.71 26.98
N ASP A 121 5.48 1.78 27.87
CA ASP A 121 6.85 1.47 28.27
C ASP A 121 7.33 0.26 27.47
N VAL A 122 8.43 0.41 26.73
CA VAL A 122 8.97 -0.62 25.84
C VAL A 122 10.38 -0.98 26.30
N THR A 123 10.55 -2.23 26.73
CA THR A 123 11.87 -2.78 27.11
C THR A 123 12.35 -3.75 26.04
N ILE A 124 13.57 -3.52 25.52
CA ILE A 124 14.18 -4.37 24.48
C ILE A 124 15.19 -5.33 25.12
N PHE A 125 15.06 -6.63 24.83
CA PHE A 125 16.00 -7.66 25.25
C PHE A 125 16.74 -8.24 24.04
N VAL A 126 18.05 -8.43 24.15
CA VAL A 126 18.93 -8.89 23.06
C VAL A 126 19.71 -10.15 23.48
N HIS A 127 20.22 -10.90 22.49
CA HIS A 127 21.12 -12.03 22.71
C HIS A 127 22.39 -11.87 21.87
N PRO A 128 23.60 -11.89 22.48
CA PRO A 128 23.90 -12.09 23.90
C PRO A 128 23.39 -10.96 24.83
N PRO A 129 23.08 -11.24 26.12
CA PRO A 129 22.57 -10.22 27.04
C PRO A 129 23.62 -9.14 27.32
N ALA A 130 23.16 -7.91 27.56
CA ALA A 130 24.02 -6.81 28.03
C ALA A 130 24.50 -7.09 29.47
N PRO A 131 25.66 -6.52 29.90
CA PRO A 131 26.07 -6.61 31.29
C PRO A 131 24.93 -6.15 32.21
N ASP A 132 24.72 -6.89 33.29
CA ASP A 132 23.67 -6.67 34.30
C ASP A 132 22.21 -6.85 33.82
N THR A 133 21.97 -7.51 32.67
CA THR A 133 20.62 -7.86 32.19
C THR A 133 20.40 -9.38 32.11
N LEU A 134 19.16 -9.82 32.39
CA LEU A 134 18.77 -11.22 32.24
C LEU A 134 18.73 -11.63 30.76
N SER A 135 19.00 -12.90 30.47
CA SER A 135 18.77 -13.42 29.13
C SER A 135 17.28 -13.42 28.80
N ILE A 136 16.94 -13.30 27.50
CA ILE A 136 15.56 -13.38 26.99
C ILE A 136 14.82 -14.60 27.59
N LYS A 137 15.52 -15.74 27.71
CA LYS A 137 14.99 -16.99 28.25
C LYS A 137 14.65 -16.91 29.75
N GLU A 138 15.48 -16.23 30.53
CA GLU A 138 15.26 -16.07 31.98
C GLU A 138 14.14 -15.07 32.25
N GLU A 139 14.11 -13.98 31.49
CA GLU A 139 13.09 -12.95 31.62
C GLU A 139 11.70 -13.50 31.27
N PHE A 140 11.58 -14.27 30.19
CA PHE A 140 10.33 -14.93 29.84
C PHE A 140 9.81 -15.87 30.95
N ARG A 141 10.72 -16.66 31.56
CA ARG A 141 10.36 -17.53 32.69
C ARG A 141 9.95 -16.75 33.93
N ARG A 142 10.60 -15.61 34.19
CA ARG A 142 10.25 -14.71 35.29
C ARG A 142 8.84 -14.17 35.11
N LEU A 143 8.52 -13.66 33.91
CA LEU A 143 7.21 -13.12 33.57
C LEU A 143 6.08 -14.15 33.75
N ILE A 144 6.29 -15.38 33.27
CA ILE A 144 5.31 -16.47 33.47
C ILE A 144 5.08 -16.75 34.96
N ARG A 145 6.15 -16.81 35.77
CA ARG A 145 6.02 -17.09 37.21
C ARG A 145 5.36 -15.96 37.99
N SER A 146 5.53 -14.73 37.53
CA SER A 146 4.92 -13.54 38.16
C SER A 146 3.52 -13.22 37.65
N ALA A 147 3.04 -13.90 36.62
CA ALA A 147 1.70 -13.68 36.08
C ALA A 147 0.65 -14.13 37.10
N THR A 148 -0.26 -13.23 37.45
CA THR A 148 -1.46 -13.49 38.25
C THR A 148 -2.70 -13.24 37.39
N GLN A 149 -3.79 -13.95 37.68
CA GLN A 149 -5.07 -13.84 36.98
C GLN A 149 -5.88 -12.63 37.47
#